data_AF-L1LG14-F1
#
_entry.id   AF-L1LG14-F1
#
_cell.length_a   1.000
_cell.length_b   1.000
_cell.length_c   1.000
_cell.angle_alpha   90.00
_cell.angle_beta   90.00
_cell.angle_gamma   90.00
#
_symmetry.space_group_name_H-M   'P 1'
#
loop_
_entity.id
_entity.type
_entity.pdbx_description
1 polymer ?
#
loop_
_entity_poly.entity_id
_entity_poly.type
_entity_poly.pdbx_seq_one_letter_code
_entity_poly.pdbx_strand_id
1 'polypeptide(L)'
;MFLQYGANVFANKFQDSMLSLYPYGDYSSFEDPGSFVREMDAVVNNLVDLSGKLVASINAELEEASNYDLQSANETSNLNAAEVINKMLARQVVTDLLVYKFSYLHEMYKNASVKLKKMPETNPLFDDMPFDPPLTRMVIYEWVRNMVKTFNEAAMVEDKLSRTWTEIRDEINSNPKEPSKY
;
A
#
# COMPACT_ATOMS: atom_id res chain seq x y z
N MET A 1 25.77 -9.84 -28.86
CA MET A 1 24.87 -8.87 -29.51
C MET A 1 23.40 -9.13 -29.10
N PHE A 2 23.10 -9.31 -27.81
CA PHE A 2 21.73 -9.62 -27.33
C PHE A 2 21.25 -8.75 -26.16
N LEU A 3 22.12 -7.91 -25.58
CA LEU A 3 21.78 -7.06 -24.43
C LEU A 3 21.23 -5.68 -24.82
N GLN A 4 21.33 -5.29 -26.10
CA GLN A 4 20.91 -3.97 -26.58
C GLN A 4 19.45 -3.92 -27.04
N TYR A 5 18.85 -5.06 -27.40
CA TYR A 5 17.46 -5.13 -27.84
C TYR A 5 16.45 -5.17 -26.69
N GLY A 6 16.81 -5.78 -25.55
CA GLY A 6 15.93 -5.86 -24.37
C GLY A 6 15.72 -4.50 -23.70
N ALA A 7 16.78 -3.70 -23.56
CA ALA A 7 16.71 -2.37 -22.96
C ALA A 7 15.83 -1.40 -23.76
N ASN A 8 15.90 -1.45 -25.10
CA ASN A 8 15.10 -0.59 -25.98
C ASN A 8 13.61 -0.96 -25.99
N VAL A 9 13.25 -2.25 -25.88
CA VAL A 9 11.83 -2.65 -25.81
C VAL A 9 11.19 -2.26 -24.48
N PHE A 10 11.94 -2.33 -23.37
CA PHE A 10 11.47 -1.85 -22.07
C PHE A 10 11.43 -0.32 -22.01
N ALA A 11 12.44 0.37 -22.55
CA ALA A 11 12.45 1.83 -22.64
C ALA A 11 11.33 2.36 -23.55
N ASN A 12 11.06 1.70 -24.68
CA ASN A 12 9.97 2.07 -25.58
C ASN A 12 8.59 1.75 -24.99
N LYS A 13 8.41 0.63 -24.29
CA LYS A 13 7.16 0.36 -23.56
C LYS A 13 6.94 1.33 -22.40
N PHE A 14 8.01 1.71 -21.71
CA PHE A 14 7.97 2.73 -20.68
C PHE A 14 7.62 4.08 -21.31
N GLN A 15 8.27 4.48 -22.40
CA GLN A 15 7.97 5.68 -23.16
C GLN A 15 6.54 5.69 -23.70
N ASP A 16 6.04 4.60 -24.27
CA ASP A 16 4.67 4.48 -24.78
C ASP A 16 3.64 4.49 -23.64
N SER A 17 3.97 3.90 -22.47
CA SER A 17 3.14 3.97 -21.27
C SER A 17 3.14 5.36 -20.63
N MET A 18 4.23 6.11 -20.78
CA MET A 18 4.39 7.50 -20.35
C MET A 18 3.78 8.47 -21.38
N LEU A 19 3.68 8.08 -22.66
CA LEU A 19 2.93 8.83 -23.68
C LEU A 19 1.42 8.57 -23.58
N SER A 20 1.01 7.43 -22.99
CA SER A 20 -0.39 7.10 -22.71
C SER A 20 -0.91 7.65 -21.37
N LEU A 21 -0.26 8.70 -20.81
CA LEU A 21 -0.70 9.32 -19.56
C LEU A 21 -2.12 9.86 -19.71
N TYR A 22 -3.07 9.10 -19.17
CA TYR A 22 -4.45 9.49 -18.99
C TYR A 22 -4.58 10.36 -17.73
N PRO A 23 -5.14 11.57 -17.86
CA PRO A 23 -4.81 12.55 -18.87
C PRO A 23 -3.63 13.41 -18.39
N TYR A 24 -2.70 13.73 -19.29
CA TYR A 24 -1.71 14.81 -19.18
C TYR A 24 -2.25 16.06 -18.44
N GLY A 25 -3.54 16.37 -18.61
CA GLY A 25 -4.26 17.44 -17.91
C GLY A 25 -4.24 17.40 -16.38
N ASP A 26 -4.20 16.24 -15.73
CA ASP A 26 -4.33 16.17 -14.26
C ASP A 26 -3.11 16.72 -13.52
N TYR A 27 -1.92 16.62 -14.11
CA TYR A 27 -0.68 17.15 -13.53
C TYR A 27 -0.10 18.35 -14.30
N SER A 28 -0.60 18.61 -15.52
CA SER A 28 -0.24 19.80 -16.31
C SER A 28 -1.19 21.00 -16.09
N SER A 29 -2.38 20.79 -15.50
CA SER A 29 -3.36 21.86 -15.22
C SER A 29 -2.95 22.82 -14.11
N PHE A 30 -2.01 22.42 -13.26
CA PHE A 30 -1.48 23.29 -12.21
C PHE A 30 -0.48 24.28 -12.81
N GLU A 31 -0.79 25.57 -12.73
CA GLU A 31 0.16 26.61 -13.15
C GLU A 31 1.39 26.64 -12.21
N ASP A 32 1.15 26.49 -10.91
CA ASP A 32 2.17 26.57 -9.84
C ASP A 32 2.60 25.17 -9.33
N PRO A 33 3.91 24.84 -9.35
CA PRO A 33 4.45 23.61 -8.76
C PRO A 33 4.12 23.45 -7.26
N GLY A 34 4.06 24.54 -6.49
CA GLY A 34 3.73 24.48 -5.06
C GLY A 34 2.30 23.98 -4.81
N SER A 35 1.35 24.49 -5.59
CA SER A 35 -0.06 24.11 -5.55
C SER A 35 -0.28 22.65 -5.93
N PHE A 36 0.39 22.16 -6.97
CA PHE A 36 0.37 20.74 -7.33
C PHE A 36 0.83 19.84 -6.18
N VAL A 37 1.96 20.18 -5.53
CA VAL A 37 2.48 19.35 -4.44
C VAL A 37 1.57 19.39 -3.21
N ARG A 38 0.88 20.52 -2.93
CA ARG A 38 -0.11 20.58 -1.83
C ARG A 38 -1.27 19.61 -2.03
N GLU A 39 -1.82 19.53 -3.24
CA GLU A 39 -2.89 18.57 -3.56
C GLU A 39 -2.41 17.12 -3.41
N MET A 40 -1.22 16.82 -3.93
CA MET A 40 -0.62 15.50 -3.77
C MET A 40 -0.31 15.16 -2.30
N ASP A 41 0.17 16.13 -1.51
CA ASP A 41 0.43 15.99 -0.08
C ASP A 41 -0.87 15.63 0.67
N ALA A 42 -2.02 16.22 0.31
CA ALA A 42 -3.31 15.88 0.91
C ALA A 42 -3.69 14.41 0.68
N VAL A 43 -3.53 13.92 -0.56
CA VAL A 43 -3.79 12.51 -0.90
C VAL A 43 -2.84 11.58 -0.17
N VAL A 44 -1.54 11.87 -0.19
CA VAL A 44 -0.49 11.05 0.43
C VAL A 44 -0.68 10.96 1.94
N ASN A 45 -0.94 12.09 2.62
CA ASN A 45 -1.15 12.09 4.07
C ASN A 45 -2.38 11.28 4.46
N ASN A 46 -3.47 11.36 3.69
CA ASN A 46 -4.65 10.53 3.92
C ASN A 46 -4.33 9.03 3.74
N LEU A 47 -3.58 8.66 2.71
CA LEU A 47 -3.17 7.26 2.49
C LEU A 47 -2.26 6.74 3.60
N VAL A 48 -1.36 7.57 4.13
CA VAL A 48 -0.47 7.20 5.25
C VAL A 48 -1.29 6.91 6.51
N ASP A 49 -2.26 7.77 6.84
CA ASP A 49 -3.15 7.57 7.99
C ASP A 49 -3.99 6.29 7.82
N LEU A 50 -4.61 6.10 6.65
CA LEU A 50 -5.38 4.90 6.35
C LEU A 50 -4.53 3.62 6.39
N SER A 51 -3.30 3.66 5.86
CA SER A 51 -2.38 2.53 5.92
C SER A 51 -2.00 2.17 7.37
N GLY A 52 -1.81 3.18 8.23
CA GLY A 52 -1.55 2.94 9.65
C GLY A 52 -2.73 2.28 10.36
N LYS A 53 -3.95 2.72 10.06
CA LYS A 53 -5.19 2.12 10.59
C LYS A 53 -5.39 0.67 10.14
N LEU A 54 -5.12 0.38 8.86
CA LEU A 54 -5.19 -0.97 8.30
C LEU A 54 -4.26 -1.94 9.04
N VAL A 55 -2.99 -1.54 9.24
CA VAL A 55 -2.01 -2.35 9.98
C VAL A 55 -2.44 -2.59 11.42
N ALA A 56 -2.90 -1.54 12.10
CA ALA A 56 -3.37 -1.66 13.49
C ALA A 56 -4.58 -2.62 13.60
N SER A 57 -5.53 -2.52 12.66
CA SER A 57 -6.70 -3.41 12.57
C SER A 57 -6.29 -4.88 12.45
N ILE A 58 -5.45 -5.19 11.45
CA ILE A 58 -4.99 -6.57 11.18
C ILE A 58 -4.19 -7.14 12.35
N ASN A 59 -3.33 -6.33 12.98
CA ASN A 59 -2.53 -6.77 14.11
C ASN A 59 -3.39 -7.05 15.35
N ALA A 60 -4.33 -6.17 15.68
CA ALA A 60 -5.23 -6.38 16.82
C ALA A 60 -6.07 -7.65 16.65
N GLU A 61 -6.56 -7.89 15.44
CA GLU A 61 -7.36 -9.07 15.13
C GLU A 61 -6.54 -10.36 15.23
N LEU A 62 -5.31 -10.37 14.71
CA LEU A 62 -4.43 -11.52 14.81
C LEU A 62 -3.96 -11.77 16.25
N GLU A 63 -3.71 -10.72 17.02
CA GLU A 63 -3.34 -10.84 18.43
C GLU A 63 -4.48 -11.47 19.23
N GLU A 64 -5.73 -11.06 18.99
CA GLU A 64 -6.89 -11.69 19.62
C GLU A 64 -7.02 -13.17 19.20
N ALA A 65 -6.88 -13.46 17.91
CA ALA A 65 -6.99 -14.83 17.41
C ALA A 65 -5.85 -15.75 17.89
N SER A 66 -4.62 -15.22 18.00
CA SER A 66 -3.43 -15.99 18.42
C SER A 66 -3.42 -16.27 19.92
N ASN A 67 -4.08 -15.42 20.71
CA ASN A 67 -4.21 -15.60 22.16
C ASN A 67 -5.49 -16.35 22.54
N TYR A 68 -6.30 -16.80 21.57
CA TYR A 68 -7.52 -17.53 21.83
C TYR A 68 -7.21 -18.97 22.31
N ASP A 69 -7.57 -19.29 23.55
CA ASP A 69 -7.17 -20.51 24.26
C ASP A 69 -8.28 -21.56 24.41
N LEU A 70 -9.53 -21.19 24.13
CA LEU A 70 -10.67 -22.08 24.22
C LEU A 70 -10.70 -23.07 23.06
N GLN A 71 -11.04 -24.32 23.36
CA GLN A 71 -11.25 -25.38 22.39
C GLN A 71 -12.72 -25.77 22.38
N SER A 72 -13.27 -26.10 21.21
CA SER A 72 -14.56 -26.74 21.10
C SER A 72 -14.46 -28.23 21.43
N ALA A 73 -15.56 -28.82 21.91
CA ALA A 73 -15.71 -30.27 21.96
C ALA A 73 -15.71 -30.92 20.55
N ASN A 74 -16.00 -30.13 19.51
CA ASN A 74 -15.94 -30.56 18.11
C ASN A 74 -14.54 -30.35 17.53
N GLU A 75 -13.87 -31.44 17.16
CA GLU A 75 -12.54 -31.39 16.51
C GLU A 75 -12.55 -30.62 15.19
N THR A 76 -13.66 -30.65 14.45
CA THR A 76 -13.77 -29.92 13.16
C THR A 76 -13.68 -28.42 13.37
N SER A 77 -14.36 -27.88 14.39
CA SER A 77 -14.35 -26.44 14.70
C SER A 77 -12.95 -25.99 15.14
N ASN A 78 -12.23 -26.84 15.90
CA ASN A 78 -10.84 -26.57 16.29
C ASN A 78 -9.89 -26.57 15.08
N LEU A 79 -10.05 -27.51 14.15
CA LEU A 79 -9.26 -27.55 12.92
C LEU A 79 -9.52 -26.33 12.03
N ASN A 80 -10.79 -25.94 11.87
CA ASN A 80 -11.18 -24.76 11.11
C ASN A 80 -10.60 -23.49 11.74
N ALA A 81 -10.64 -23.36 13.07
CA ALA A 81 -10.03 -22.24 13.79
C ALA A 81 -8.52 -22.15 13.51
N ALA A 82 -7.79 -23.27 13.65
CA ALA A 82 -6.36 -23.30 13.37
C ALA A 82 -6.04 -22.93 11.92
N GLU A 83 -6.84 -23.39 10.95
CA GLU A 83 -6.67 -23.04 9.54
C GLU A 83 -6.89 -21.52 9.30
N VAL A 84 -7.92 -20.95 9.92
CA VAL A 84 -8.23 -19.52 9.79
C VAL A 84 -7.14 -18.66 10.43
N ILE A 85 -6.67 -19.00 11.63
CA ILE A 85 -5.56 -18.30 12.30
C ILE A 85 -4.30 -18.33 11.41
N ASN A 86 -3.97 -19.49 10.82
CA ASN A 86 -2.85 -19.60 9.89
C ASN A 86 -3.02 -18.71 8.64
N LYS A 87 -4.24 -18.59 8.11
CA LYS A 87 -4.55 -17.68 7.00
C LYS A 87 -4.42 -16.21 7.43
N MET A 88 -4.81 -15.86 8.66
CA MET A 88 -4.65 -14.52 9.21
C MET A 88 -3.17 -14.15 9.39
N LEU A 89 -2.33 -15.09 9.84
CA LEU A 89 -0.86 -14.95 9.86
C LEU A 89 -0.29 -14.71 8.47
N ALA A 90 -0.69 -15.52 7.48
CA ALA A 90 -0.25 -15.34 6.10
C ALA A 90 -0.68 -13.98 5.52
N ARG A 91 -1.92 -13.53 5.82
CA ARG A 91 -2.40 -12.19 5.48
C ARG A 91 -1.50 -11.11 6.08
N GLN A 92 -1.13 -11.20 7.35
CA GLN A 92 -0.27 -10.21 8.00
C GLN A 92 1.06 -10.06 7.24
N VAL A 93 1.72 -11.17 6.90
CA VAL A 93 2.98 -11.15 6.14
C VAL A 93 2.81 -10.47 4.78
N VAL A 94 1.73 -10.77 4.05
CA VAL A 94 1.44 -10.13 2.75
C VAL A 94 1.19 -8.63 2.93
N THR A 95 0.40 -8.24 3.94
CA THR A 95 0.12 -6.83 4.24
C THR A 95 1.39 -6.09 4.62
N ASP A 96 2.26 -6.67 5.46
CA ASP A 96 3.54 -6.05 5.85
C ASP A 96 4.43 -5.78 4.63
N LEU A 97 4.48 -6.71 3.66
CA LEU A 97 5.21 -6.52 2.41
C LEU A 97 4.61 -5.39 1.55
N LEU A 98 3.28 -5.30 1.47
CA LEU A 98 2.60 -4.23 0.73
C LEU A 98 2.80 -2.86 1.42
N VAL A 99 2.77 -2.82 2.74
CA VAL A 99 3.02 -1.60 3.53
C VAL A 99 4.48 -1.16 3.44
N TYR A 100 5.41 -2.12 3.37
CA TYR A 100 6.82 -1.82 3.08
C TYR A 100 6.98 -1.19 1.68
N LYS A 101 6.35 -1.78 0.67
CA LYS A 101 6.30 -1.20 -0.69
C LYS A 101 5.68 0.21 -0.67
N PHE A 102 4.57 0.41 0.04
CA PHE A 102 3.94 1.72 0.21
C PHE A 102 4.91 2.73 0.85
N SER A 103 5.63 2.33 1.90
CA SER A 103 6.60 3.18 2.59
C SER A 103 7.76 3.58 1.67
N TYR A 104 8.25 2.66 0.84
CA TYR A 104 9.24 2.97 -0.19
C TYR A 104 8.70 4.00 -1.21
N LEU A 105 7.48 3.80 -1.71
CA LEU A 105 6.86 4.73 -2.66
C LEU A 105 6.66 6.12 -2.05
N HIS A 106 6.28 6.19 -0.77
CA HIS A 106 6.13 7.44 -0.03
C HIS A 106 7.47 8.19 0.10
N GLU A 107 8.57 7.48 0.36
CA GLU A 107 9.90 8.08 0.41
C GLU A 107 10.35 8.59 -0.96
N MET A 108 10.08 7.84 -2.03
CA MET A 108 10.34 8.29 -3.40
C MET A 108 9.52 9.54 -3.77
N TYR A 109 8.24 9.57 -3.38
CA TYR A 109 7.38 10.75 -3.48
C TYR A 109 7.98 11.95 -2.75
N LYS A 110 8.33 11.82 -1.46
CA LYS A 110 8.92 12.92 -0.68
C LYS A 110 10.16 13.49 -1.34
N ASN A 111 11.05 12.63 -1.80
CA ASN A 111 12.28 13.04 -2.48
C ASN A 111 12.00 13.77 -3.80
N ALA A 112 11.03 13.31 -4.59
CA ALA A 112 10.61 13.99 -5.82
C ALA A 112 9.94 15.34 -5.53
N SER A 113 9.07 15.40 -4.53
CA SER A 113 8.37 16.61 -4.09
C SER A 113 9.32 17.67 -3.52
N VAL A 114 10.36 17.26 -2.78
CA VAL A 114 11.41 18.18 -2.31
C VAL A 114 12.19 18.75 -3.48
N LYS A 115 12.51 17.95 -4.51
CA LYS A 115 13.18 18.44 -5.72
C LYS A 115 12.32 19.44 -6.48
N LEU A 116 11.01 19.18 -6.61
CA LEU A 116 10.08 20.10 -7.25
C LEU A 116 9.88 21.39 -6.44
N LYS A 117 9.76 21.30 -5.11
CA LYS A 117 9.66 22.46 -4.19
C LYS A 117 10.96 23.30 -4.12
N LYS A 118 12.12 22.66 -4.35
CA LYS A 118 13.43 23.32 -4.41
C LYS A 118 13.80 23.79 -5.82
N MET A 119 12.95 23.56 -6.84
CA MET A 119 13.10 24.27 -8.10
C MET A 119 13.01 25.75 -7.75
N PRO A 120 14.09 26.51 -7.92
CA PRO A 120 14.09 27.89 -7.54
C PRO A 120 13.19 28.64 -8.52
N GLU A 121 12.29 29.47 -8.00
CA GLU A 121 11.99 30.71 -8.69
C GLU A 121 13.34 31.44 -8.80
N THR A 122 14.06 31.26 -9.92
CA THR A 122 15.35 31.88 -10.25
C THR A 122 16.51 31.58 -9.28
N ASN A 123 17.27 30.49 -9.51
CA ASN A 123 18.64 30.37 -8.98
C ASN A 123 19.60 30.49 -10.16
N PRO A 124 20.32 31.61 -10.30
CA PRO A 124 21.18 31.88 -11.45
C PRO A 124 22.37 30.90 -11.60
N LEU A 125 22.62 30.02 -10.62
CA LEU A 125 23.63 28.96 -10.72
C LEU A 125 23.12 27.68 -11.41
N PHE A 126 21.81 27.56 -11.63
CA PHE A 126 21.18 26.39 -12.24
C PHE A 126 20.27 26.73 -13.43
N ASP A 127 20.33 27.96 -13.94
CA ASP A 127 19.59 28.42 -15.14
C ASP A 127 19.88 27.53 -16.38
N ASP A 128 21.01 26.84 -16.39
CA ASP A 128 21.49 26.02 -17.52
C ASP A 128 21.02 24.56 -17.49
N MET A 129 20.34 24.13 -16.41
CA MET A 129 19.81 22.76 -16.30
C MET A 129 18.29 22.80 -16.46
N PRO A 130 17.74 22.51 -17.66
CA PRO A 130 16.31 22.54 -17.89
C PRO A 130 15.67 21.33 -17.20
N PHE A 131 15.30 21.48 -15.93
CA PHE A 131 14.35 20.56 -15.34
C PHE A 131 12.97 20.90 -15.88
N ASP A 132 12.45 20.04 -16.75
CA ASP A 132 11.11 20.18 -17.31
C ASP A 132 10.05 19.94 -16.20
N PRO A 133 9.33 20.98 -15.73
CA PRO A 133 8.37 20.83 -14.64
C PRO A 133 7.26 19.80 -14.92
N PRO A 134 6.70 19.69 -16.14
CA PRO A 134 5.82 18.59 -16.55
C PRO A 134 6.37 17.19 -16.25
N LEU A 135 7.63 16.91 -16.58
CA LEU A 135 8.23 15.59 -16.36
C LEU A 135 8.34 15.28 -14.86
N THR A 136 8.74 16.27 -14.06
CA THR A 136 8.86 16.10 -12.60
C THR A 136 7.49 15.90 -11.94
N ARG A 137 6.47 16.64 -12.38
CA ARG A 137 5.08 16.49 -11.90
C ARG A 137 4.49 15.15 -12.27
N MET A 138 4.73 14.66 -13.48
CA MET A 138 4.35 13.31 -13.91
C MET A 138 4.98 12.23 -13.01
N VAL A 139 6.27 12.35 -12.69
CA VAL A 139 6.95 11.39 -11.79
C VAL A 139 6.30 11.38 -10.41
N ILE A 140 6.01 12.56 -9.84
CA ILE A 140 5.31 12.69 -8.55
C ILE A 140 3.93 12.04 -8.62
N TYR A 141 3.15 12.35 -9.67
CA TYR A 141 1.82 11.79 -9.87
C TYR A 141 1.86 10.26 -9.93
N GLU A 142 2.81 9.67 -10.67
CA GLU A 142 2.95 8.23 -10.76
C GLU A 142 3.36 7.58 -9.43
N TRP A 143 4.15 8.26 -8.58
CA TRP A 143 4.40 7.78 -7.22
C TRP A 143 3.11 7.73 -6.40
N VAL A 144 2.33 8.81 -6.39
CA VAL A 144 1.04 8.87 -5.67
C VAL A 144 0.07 7.81 -6.19
N ARG A 145 -0.04 7.65 -7.51
CA ARG A 145 -0.89 6.63 -8.14
C ARG A 145 -0.49 5.21 -7.73
N ASN A 146 0.81 4.92 -7.69
CA ASN A 146 1.29 3.61 -7.23
C ASN A 146 1.07 3.39 -5.73
N MET A 147 1.10 4.45 -4.92
CA MET A 147 0.70 4.39 -3.50
C MET A 147 -0.78 4.02 -3.36
N VAL A 148 -1.67 4.66 -4.12
CA VAL A 148 -3.11 4.33 -4.13
C VAL A 148 -3.35 2.86 -4.52
N LYS A 149 -2.71 2.39 -5.60
CA LYS A 149 -2.82 0.99 -6.03
C LYS A 149 -2.36 0.03 -4.93
N THR A 150 -1.19 0.29 -4.34
CA THR A 150 -0.61 -0.56 -3.29
C THR A 150 -1.48 -0.57 -2.03
N PHE A 151 -2.06 0.57 -1.65
CA PHE A 151 -3.00 0.65 -0.54
C PHE A 151 -4.27 -0.17 -0.80
N ASN A 152 -4.87 -0.03 -1.99
CA ASN A 152 -6.06 -0.80 -2.36
C ASN A 152 -5.77 -2.31 -2.39
N GLU A 153 -4.62 -2.72 -2.91
CA GLU A 153 -4.16 -4.12 -2.86
C GLU A 153 -4.10 -4.62 -1.41
N ALA A 154 -3.54 -3.83 -0.48
CA ALA A 154 -3.45 -4.20 0.93
C ALA A 154 -4.83 -4.30 1.61
N ALA A 155 -5.71 -3.33 1.36
CA ALA A 155 -7.06 -3.31 1.91
C ALA A 155 -7.93 -4.47 1.39
N MET A 156 -7.73 -4.90 0.14
CA MET A 156 -8.48 -6.03 -0.44
C MET A 156 -8.17 -7.38 0.23
N VAL A 157 -7.06 -7.52 0.96
CA VAL A 157 -6.73 -8.75 1.69
C VAL A 157 -7.54 -8.90 3.00
N GLU A 158 -8.25 -7.85 3.43
CA GLU A 158 -8.86 -7.74 4.76
C GLU A 158 -10.20 -8.51 4.92
N ASP A 159 -11.12 -8.42 3.95
CA ASP A 159 -12.55 -8.39 4.25
C ASP A 159 -13.22 -9.76 4.58
N LYS A 160 -12.65 -10.90 4.18
CA LYS A 160 -13.32 -12.21 4.34
C LYS A 160 -12.92 -12.98 5.58
N LEU A 161 -11.68 -12.82 6.06
CA LEU A 161 -11.15 -13.67 7.14
C LEU A 161 -11.72 -13.30 8.50
N SER A 162 -11.94 -12.01 8.76
CA SER A 162 -12.41 -11.52 10.06
C SER A 162 -13.80 -11.98 10.42
N ARG A 163 -14.68 -12.00 9.42
CA ARG A 163 -16.02 -12.55 9.59
C ARG A 163 -15.98 -14.04 9.89
N THR A 164 -15.19 -14.80 9.12
CA THR A 164 -15.05 -16.26 9.33
C THR A 164 -14.46 -16.57 10.70
N TRP A 165 -13.46 -15.81 11.15
CA TRP A 165 -12.90 -15.97 12.50
C TRP A 165 -13.95 -15.71 13.58
N THR A 166 -14.72 -14.62 13.46
CA THR A 166 -15.80 -14.31 14.41
C THR A 166 -16.83 -15.44 14.51
N GLU A 167 -17.27 -15.96 13.36
CA GLU A 167 -18.26 -17.05 13.30
C GLU A 167 -17.73 -18.34 13.97
N ILE A 168 -16.48 -18.73 13.71
CA ILE A 168 -15.86 -19.92 14.32
C ILE A 168 -15.64 -19.72 15.83
N ARG A 169 -15.18 -18.55 16.24
CA ARG A 169 -14.98 -18.22 17.65
C ARG A 169 -16.28 -18.32 18.44
N ASP A 170 -17.37 -17.78 17.88
CA ASP A 170 -18.69 -17.84 18.52
C ASP A 170 -19.20 -19.29 18.59
N GLU A 171 -18.92 -20.11 17.58
CA GLU A 171 -19.19 -21.55 17.62
C GLU A 171 -18.43 -22.25 18.76
N ILE A 172 -17.13 -21.97 18.91
CA ILE A 172 -16.31 -22.55 19.99
C ILE A 172 -16.82 -22.10 21.36
N ASN A 173 -17.14 -20.80 21.52
CA ASN A 173 -17.70 -20.25 22.76
C ASN A 173 -19.04 -20.87 23.14
N SER A 174 -19.83 -21.33 22.16
CA SER A 174 -21.14 -21.96 22.39
C SER A 174 -21.06 -23.44 22.81
N ASN A 175 -19.96 -24.11 22.48
CA ASN A 175 -19.71 -25.52 22.80
C ASN A 175 -18.27 -25.75 23.27
N PRO A 176 -17.84 -25.10 24.37
CA PRO A 176 -16.48 -25.25 24.87
C PRO A 176 -16.27 -26.67 25.38
N LYS A 177 -15.09 -27.22 25.09
CA LYS A 177 -14.63 -28.47 25.68
C LYS A 177 -14.51 -28.27 27.18
N GLU A 178 -15.12 -29.15 27.98
CA GLU A 178 -14.95 -29.08 29.43
C GLU A 178 -13.47 -29.18 29.78
N PRO A 179 -12.97 -28.33 30.70
CA PRO A 179 -11.61 -28.42 31.15
C PRO A 179 -11.37 -29.82 31.73
N SER A 180 -10.39 -30.50 31.14
CA SER A 180 -9.90 -31.80 31.61
C SER A 180 -9.61 -31.70 33.11
N LYS A 181 -10.44 -32.35 33.95
CA LYS A 181 -10.20 -32.50 35.38
C LYS A 181 -9.08 -33.51 35.62
N TYR A 182 -7.84 -33.16 35.29
CA TYR A 182 -6.65 -33.95 35.60
C TYR A 182 -5.50 -33.04 35.98
#